data_AF-A0AAV9ZX58-F1
#
_entry.id   AF-A0AAV9ZX58-F1
#
_cell.length_a   1.000
_cell.length_b   1.000
_cell.length_c   1.000
_cell.angle_alpha   90.00
_cell.angle_beta   90.00
_cell.angle_gamma   90.00
#
_symmetry.space_group_name_H-M   'P 1'
#
loop_
_entity.id
_entity.type
_entity.pdbx_description
1 polymer ?
#
loop_
_entity_poly.entity_id
_entity_poly.type
_entity_poly.pdbx_seq_one_letter_code
_entity_poly.pdbx_strand_id
1 'polypeptide(L)'
;MPSSRIFTPPRMTDMLIPLFGRLYSKDDDAPSMIRVSTRCPVRKPKCPSVEPVLGYSFQPFVHDFHITVKDGRRRRHFRAYFKRHKKLPINPHLAIAGPLLIMRVDARGNVFTKLWGPGGSEMADFAARSIQNIISNFQAGGSLRPHVELKRTHTVDASFTGSNAVSSQPVQNTGQWKKNLTYWHADGSVVIRIEGTLYKVHISLLTKLSPDMAEILAIPDGPSEEGTKLFPLHIPGISVQEFEDFLLWAYRVDWTPMTDPTEKERILANLALLGYCSRKAACRCRFGSSSFSPDLGNQLIQLMNLKTASVTALIFTFKLFCS
;
A
#
# COMPACT_ATOMS: atom_id res chain seq x y z
N MET A 1 19.68 -14.47 16.34
CA MET A 1 20.07 -13.33 15.50
C MET A 1 19.54 -13.54 14.09
N PRO A 2 19.11 -12.48 13.36
CA PRO A 2 18.84 -12.60 11.93
C PRO A 2 20.08 -13.19 11.24
N SER A 3 19.92 -14.28 10.48
CA SER A 3 21.07 -14.90 9.83
C SER A 3 21.32 -14.26 8.48
N SER A 4 22.35 -13.43 8.37
CA SER A 4 22.93 -13.11 7.07
C SER A 4 23.75 -14.32 6.64
N ARG A 5 23.32 -15.04 5.61
CA ARG A 5 24.05 -16.19 5.10
C ARG A 5 24.74 -15.82 3.80
N ILE A 6 26.03 -16.17 3.70
CA ILE A 6 26.76 -16.17 2.44
C ILE A 6 26.30 -17.40 1.66
N PHE A 7 26.03 -17.20 0.37
CA PHE A 7 25.75 -18.27 -0.57
C PHE A 7 26.81 -19.37 -0.48
N THR A 8 26.42 -20.58 -0.09
CA THR A 8 27.27 -21.76 -0.22
C THR A 8 26.83 -22.51 -1.48
N PRO A 9 27.66 -22.69 -2.52
CA PRO A 9 27.29 -23.45 -3.71
C PRO A 9 26.93 -24.92 -3.36
N PRO A 10 26.12 -25.61 -4.19
CA PRO A 10 25.75 -27.00 -3.95
C PRO A 10 26.98 -27.92 -4.06
N ARG A 11 27.13 -28.83 -3.09
CA ARG A 11 28.04 -29.97 -3.26
C ARG A 11 27.35 -30.97 -4.19
N MET A 12 28.10 -31.61 -5.10
CA MET A 12 27.54 -32.46 -6.17
C MET A 12 26.64 -33.62 -5.68
N THR A 13 26.69 -33.99 -4.39
CA THR A 13 25.95 -35.13 -3.83
C THR A 13 24.60 -34.77 -3.20
N ASP A 14 24.20 -33.51 -3.15
CA ASP A 14 22.97 -33.11 -2.47
C ASP A 14 21.73 -33.31 -3.36
N MET A 15 20.76 -34.09 -2.89
CA MET A 15 19.44 -34.19 -3.53
C MET A 15 18.72 -32.84 -3.44
N LEU A 16 18.30 -32.32 -4.60
CA LEU A 16 17.51 -31.09 -4.71
C LEU A 16 16.02 -31.45 -4.82
N ILE A 17 15.24 -31.00 -3.85
CA ILE A 17 13.78 -31.17 -3.84
C ILE A 17 13.16 -29.80 -4.17
N PRO A 18 12.33 -29.68 -5.22
CA PRO A 18 11.64 -28.43 -5.51
C PRO A 18 10.53 -28.21 -4.48
N LEU A 19 10.55 -27.05 -3.82
CA LEU A 19 9.49 -26.61 -2.90
C LEU A 19 8.86 -25.32 -3.41
N PHE A 20 7.60 -25.09 -3.07
CA PHE A 20 6.90 -23.90 -3.52
C PHE A 20 7.05 -22.75 -2.52
N GLY A 21 7.32 -21.55 -3.05
CA GLY A 21 7.28 -20.29 -2.33
C GLY A 21 6.39 -19.26 -3.04
N ARG A 22 5.99 -18.23 -2.31
CA ARG A 22 5.25 -17.07 -2.82
C ARG A 22 6.24 -15.93 -3.04
N LEU A 23 6.43 -15.53 -4.30
CA LEU A 23 7.36 -14.48 -4.71
C LEU A 23 6.59 -13.18 -4.95
N TYR A 24 7.09 -12.10 -4.38
CA TYR A 24 6.67 -10.73 -4.65
C TYR A 24 7.78 -10.10 -5.47
N SER A 25 7.69 -10.23 -6.79
CA SER A 25 8.65 -9.63 -7.72
C SER A 25 8.27 -8.18 -8.02
N LYS A 26 9.24 -7.38 -8.48
CA LYS A 26 8.94 -6.06 -9.06
C LYS A 26 8.40 -6.15 -10.49
N ASP A 27 8.74 -7.25 -11.17
CA ASP A 27 8.53 -7.44 -12.60
C ASP A 27 7.17 -8.10 -12.89
N ASP A 28 6.52 -8.63 -11.86
CA ASP A 28 5.22 -9.29 -11.95
C ASP A 28 4.11 -8.33 -11.47
N ASP A 29 3.00 -8.28 -12.20
CA ASP A 29 1.79 -7.52 -11.83
C ASP A 29 1.05 -8.09 -10.61
N ALA A 30 1.38 -9.31 -10.20
CA ALA A 30 0.81 -9.98 -9.03
C ALA A 30 1.83 -10.92 -8.38
N PRO A 31 1.69 -11.23 -7.07
CA PRO A 31 2.53 -12.22 -6.42
C PRO A 31 2.39 -13.60 -7.10
N SER A 32 3.52 -14.23 -7.40
CA SER A 32 3.60 -15.47 -8.17
C SER A 32 4.00 -16.66 -7.30
N MET A 33 3.59 -17.86 -7.70
CA MET A 33 4.01 -19.11 -7.05
C MET A 33 5.23 -19.66 -7.78
N ILE A 34 6.38 -19.75 -7.10
CA ILE A 34 7.63 -20.19 -7.71
C ILE A 34 8.16 -21.48 -7.07
N ARG A 35 8.85 -22.29 -7.87
CA ARG A 35 9.60 -23.46 -7.39
C ARG A 35 11.00 -23.04 -6.95
N VAL A 36 11.35 -23.38 -5.73
CA VAL A 36 12.64 -23.10 -5.08
C VAL A 36 13.34 -24.41 -4.82
N SER A 37 14.49 -24.61 -5.48
CA SER A 37 15.33 -25.78 -5.26
C SER A 37 15.83 -25.81 -3.82
N THR A 38 15.50 -26.88 -3.10
CA THR A 38 15.84 -27.01 -1.68
C THR A 38 16.76 -28.18 -1.46
N ARG A 39 17.92 -27.93 -0.86
CA ARG A 39 18.85 -28.99 -0.46
C ARG A 39 18.24 -29.78 0.68
N CYS A 40 18.26 -31.11 0.56
CA CYS A 40 17.80 -32.01 1.59
C CYS A 40 18.93 -32.96 2.00
N PRO A 41 19.89 -32.51 2.83
CA PRO A 41 20.92 -33.40 3.32
C PRO A 41 20.29 -34.41 4.28
N VAL A 42 20.73 -35.67 4.23
CA VAL A 42 20.16 -36.82 4.98
C VAL A 42 20.01 -36.55 6.49
N ARG A 43 20.78 -35.61 7.07
CA ARG A 43 20.80 -35.31 8.52
C ARG A 43 20.76 -33.82 8.86
N LYS A 44 20.42 -32.93 7.92
CA LYS A 44 20.45 -31.48 8.18
C LYS A 44 19.11 -30.81 7.82
N PRO A 45 18.80 -29.67 8.45
CA PRO A 45 17.66 -28.86 8.04
C PRO A 45 17.76 -28.51 6.56
N LYS A 46 16.62 -28.52 5.90
CA LYS A 46 16.50 -28.20 4.48
C LYS A 46 16.99 -26.77 4.25
N CYS A 47 17.78 -26.54 3.21
CA CYS A 47 18.30 -25.20 2.87
C CYS A 47 17.82 -24.80 1.47
N PRO A 48 16.83 -23.90 1.34
CA PRO A 48 16.35 -23.45 0.04
C PRO A 48 17.40 -22.55 -0.62
N SER A 49 17.65 -22.78 -1.90
CA SER A 49 18.49 -21.90 -2.73
C SER A 49 17.61 -20.76 -3.24
N VAL A 50 17.56 -19.69 -2.45
CA VAL A 50 16.70 -18.52 -2.68
C VAL A 50 17.38 -17.45 -3.52
N GLU A 51 18.70 -17.51 -3.65
CA GLU A 51 19.51 -16.52 -4.35
C GLU A 51 19.17 -16.43 -5.85
N PRO A 52 19.02 -17.55 -6.59
CA PRO A 52 18.63 -17.48 -8.00
C PRO A 52 17.24 -16.88 -8.18
N VAL A 53 16.36 -17.07 -7.20
CA VAL A 53 14.96 -16.58 -7.21
C VAL A 53 14.89 -15.09 -6.90
N LEU A 54 15.71 -14.61 -5.96
CA LEU A 54 15.73 -13.19 -5.58
C LEU A 54 16.54 -12.31 -6.55
N GLY A 55 17.32 -12.90 -7.46
CA GLY A 55 18.09 -12.17 -8.47
C GLY A 55 19.19 -11.28 -7.89
N TYR A 56 19.63 -10.24 -8.63
CA TYR A 56 20.60 -9.21 -8.24
C TYR A 56 21.97 -9.73 -7.75
N SER A 57 22.90 -9.89 -8.68
CA SER A 57 24.29 -10.30 -8.41
C SER A 57 25.08 -9.33 -7.53
N PHE A 58 24.75 -8.03 -7.55
CA PHE A 58 25.49 -7.01 -6.79
C PHE A 58 25.31 -7.10 -5.27
N GLN A 59 24.30 -7.82 -4.78
CA GLN A 59 24.12 -8.09 -3.36
C GLN A 59 24.18 -9.60 -3.11
N PRO A 60 25.29 -10.12 -2.55
CA PRO A 60 25.43 -11.55 -2.30
C PRO A 60 24.67 -12.03 -1.05
N PHE A 61 24.35 -11.11 -0.13
CA PHE A 61 23.70 -11.46 1.14
C PHE A 61 22.18 -11.53 1.00
N VAL A 62 21.62 -12.66 1.41
CA VAL A 62 20.18 -12.82 1.65
C VAL A 62 19.93 -12.77 3.14
N HIS A 63 18.90 -12.02 3.54
CA HIS A 63 18.43 -11.94 4.90
C HIS A 63 17.17 -12.78 5.05
N ASP A 64 17.03 -13.41 6.21
CA ASP A 64 15.86 -14.19 6.55
C ASP A 64 15.41 -13.99 8.00
N PHE A 65 14.11 -14.21 8.24
CA PHE A 65 13.56 -14.30 9.59
C PHE A 65 12.31 -15.18 9.62
N HIS A 66 12.00 -15.69 10.82
CA HIS A 66 10.88 -16.59 11.06
C HIS A 66 9.62 -15.79 11.42
N ILE A 67 8.50 -16.12 10.77
CA ILE A 67 7.19 -15.53 11.01
C ILE A 67 6.24 -16.62 11.52
N THR A 68 5.60 -16.39 12.65
CA THR A 68 4.46 -17.19 13.11
C THR A 68 3.19 -16.41 12.88
N VAL A 69 2.24 -16.96 12.13
CA VAL A 69 0.89 -16.40 12.00
C VAL A 69 -0.10 -17.24 12.82
N LYS A 70 -0.74 -16.61 13.79
CA LYS A 70 -1.85 -17.14 14.58
C LYS A 70 -3.17 -16.81 13.88
N ASP A 71 -3.90 -17.85 13.51
CA ASP A 71 -5.16 -17.79 12.78
C ASP A 71 -6.21 -18.60 13.57
N GLY A 72 -6.92 -17.94 14.48
CA GLY A 72 -7.74 -18.59 15.50
C GLY A 72 -6.92 -19.57 16.35
N ARG A 73 -7.28 -20.86 16.33
CA ARG A 73 -6.55 -21.94 17.00
C ARG A 73 -5.35 -22.46 16.20
N ARG A 74 -5.24 -22.11 14.91
CA ARG A 74 -4.19 -22.62 14.02
C ARG A 74 -2.96 -21.73 14.10
N ARG A 75 -1.78 -22.34 14.11
CA ARG A 75 -0.50 -21.65 13.96
C ARG A 75 0.15 -22.09 12.65
N ARG A 76 0.57 -21.12 11.85
CA ARG A 76 1.27 -21.35 10.59
C ARG A 76 2.62 -20.65 10.66
N HIS A 77 3.63 -21.32 10.16
CA HIS A 77 5.01 -20.86 10.24
C HIS A 77 5.53 -20.59 8.84
N PHE A 78 6.15 -19.43 8.67
CA PHE A 78 6.72 -18.98 7.42
C PHE A 78 8.14 -18.48 7.62
N ARG A 79 8.92 -18.50 6.56
CA ARG A 79 10.23 -17.87 6.49
C ARG A 79 10.22 -16.87 5.36
N ALA A 80 10.56 -15.62 5.68
CA ALA A 80 10.72 -14.57 4.71
C ALA A 80 12.18 -14.47 4.29
N TYR A 81 12.41 -14.30 2.99
CA TYR A 81 13.73 -14.06 2.41
C TYR A 81 13.70 -12.80 1.57
N PHE A 82 14.68 -11.94 1.76
CA PHE A 82 14.77 -10.67 1.04
C PHE A 82 16.20 -10.15 1.02
N LYS A 83 16.43 -9.11 0.22
CA LYS A 83 17.72 -8.42 0.11
C LYS A 83 17.64 -7.00 0.69
N ARG A 84 18.79 -6.48 1.11
CA ARG A 84 18.98 -5.13 1.67
C ARG A 84 20.07 -4.38 0.91
N HIS A 85 19.67 -3.54 -0.02
CA HIS A 85 20.57 -2.61 -0.71
C HIS A 85 19.83 -1.35 -1.10
N LYS A 86 20.54 -0.21 -1.08
CA LYS A 86 20.02 1.10 -1.52
C LYS A 86 19.70 1.18 -3.03
N LYS A 87 20.25 0.26 -3.84
CA LYS A 87 20.03 0.21 -5.30
C LYS A 87 18.95 -0.81 -5.71
N LEU A 88 18.31 -1.48 -4.76
CA LEU A 88 17.19 -2.36 -5.11
C LEU A 88 15.99 -1.49 -5.51
N PRO A 89 15.31 -1.82 -6.61
CA PRO A 89 14.09 -1.13 -7.03
C PRO A 89 12.96 -1.36 -6.02
N ILE A 90 12.01 -0.44 -5.96
CA ILE A 90 10.85 -0.55 -5.06
C ILE A 90 9.90 -1.62 -5.60
N ASN A 91 9.46 -2.52 -4.72
CA ASN A 91 8.47 -3.54 -4.97
C ASN A 91 7.07 -2.90 -4.96
N PRO A 92 6.29 -2.96 -6.06
CA PRO A 92 5.00 -2.31 -6.14
C PRO A 92 3.95 -2.93 -5.20
N HIS A 93 4.10 -4.22 -4.86
CA HIS A 93 3.13 -4.95 -4.03
C HIS A 93 3.20 -4.61 -2.54
N LEU A 94 4.39 -4.23 -2.08
CA LEU A 94 4.72 -4.13 -0.66
C LEU A 94 5.45 -2.84 -0.30
N ALA A 95 5.73 -1.95 -1.26
CA ALA A 95 6.51 -0.72 -1.06
C ALA A 95 7.82 -0.91 -0.25
N ILE A 96 8.48 -2.07 -0.41
CA ILE A 96 9.81 -2.37 0.13
C ILE A 96 10.86 -2.38 -0.98
N ALA A 97 12.14 -2.25 -0.67
CA ALA A 97 13.18 -2.36 -1.69
C ALA A 97 13.46 -3.84 -2.04
N GLY A 98 13.32 -4.20 -3.31
CA GLY A 98 13.65 -5.52 -3.85
C GLY A 98 12.57 -6.60 -3.66
N PRO A 99 12.84 -7.82 -4.14
CA PRO A 99 11.88 -8.92 -4.06
C PRO A 99 11.79 -9.50 -2.65
N LEU A 100 10.62 -10.05 -2.33
CA LEU A 100 10.36 -10.83 -1.12
C LEU A 100 9.91 -12.23 -1.51
N LEU A 101 10.45 -13.24 -0.84
CA LEU A 101 10.04 -14.63 -0.98
C LEU A 101 9.53 -15.15 0.37
N ILE A 102 8.28 -15.63 0.40
CA ILE A 102 7.68 -16.27 1.57
C ILE A 102 7.59 -17.78 1.33
N MET A 103 8.16 -18.57 2.23
CA MET A 103 8.08 -20.04 2.18
C MET A 103 7.48 -20.58 3.48
N ARG A 104 6.68 -21.65 3.39
CA ARG A 104 6.12 -22.32 4.57
C ARG A 104 7.15 -23.23 5.22
N VAL A 105 7.19 -23.23 6.55
CA VAL A 105 8.00 -24.14 7.37
C VAL A 105 7.12 -24.92 8.35
N ASP A 106 7.66 -26.00 8.89
CA ASP A 106 7.04 -26.77 9.97
C ASP A 106 6.99 -25.99 11.28
N ALA A 107 6.32 -26.54 12.29
CA ALA A 107 6.16 -25.88 13.61
C ALA A 107 7.49 -25.58 14.31
N ARG A 108 8.55 -26.33 13.97
CA ARG A 108 9.90 -26.13 14.51
C ARG A 108 10.74 -25.15 13.70
N GLY A 109 10.25 -24.69 12.53
CA GLY A 109 10.98 -23.78 11.64
C GLY A 109 12.18 -24.41 10.91
N ASN A 110 12.26 -25.74 10.91
CA ASN A 110 13.43 -26.51 10.43
C ASN A 110 13.19 -27.15 9.07
N VAL A 111 11.94 -27.47 8.74
CA VAL A 111 11.58 -28.21 7.54
C VAL A 111 10.65 -27.37 6.69
N PHE A 112 11.07 -27.06 5.46
CA PHE A 112 10.20 -26.43 4.48
C PHE A 112 9.12 -27.41 4.03
N THR A 113 7.89 -26.92 4.02
CA THR A 113 6.70 -27.68 3.63
C THR A 113 6.08 -27.05 2.38
N LYS A 114 5.22 -27.79 1.69
CA LYS A 114 4.52 -27.26 0.52
C LYS A 114 3.62 -26.10 0.96
N LEU A 115 3.76 -24.95 0.30
CA LEU A 115 2.87 -23.80 0.48
C LEU A 115 1.47 -24.03 -0.15
N TRP A 116 1.30 -25.12 -0.89
CA TRP A 116 0.05 -25.49 -1.55
C TRP A 116 -1.01 -25.96 -0.55
N GLY A 117 -2.24 -25.55 -0.81
CA GLY A 117 -3.44 -25.93 -0.06
C GLY A 117 -4.39 -24.74 0.14
N PRO A 118 -5.66 -25.00 0.53
CA PRO A 118 -6.63 -23.95 0.81
C PRO A 118 -6.11 -22.91 1.81
N GLY A 119 -6.09 -21.64 1.39
CA GLY A 119 -5.62 -20.50 2.19
C GLY A 119 -4.11 -20.45 2.45
N GLY A 120 -3.29 -21.26 1.75
CA GLY A 120 -1.82 -21.22 1.87
C GLY A 120 -1.24 -19.92 1.35
N SER A 121 -1.58 -19.58 0.10
CA SER A 121 -1.18 -18.33 -0.56
C SER A 121 -1.74 -17.10 0.15
N GLU A 122 -3.04 -17.11 0.48
CA GLU A 122 -3.70 -16.03 1.21
C GLU A 122 -3.00 -15.71 2.55
N MET A 123 -2.58 -16.73 3.28
CA MET A 123 -1.84 -16.52 4.53
C MET A 123 -0.42 -16.00 4.30
N ALA A 124 0.23 -16.40 3.20
CA ALA A 124 1.51 -15.83 2.81
C ALA A 124 1.37 -14.35 2.41
N ASP A 125 0.28 -14.00 1.74
CA ASP A 125 -0.09 -12.63 1.36
C ASP A 125 -0.36 -11.78 2.61
N PHE A 126 -1.14 -12.29 3.57
CA PHE A 126 -1.31 -11.66 4.88
C PHE A 126 0.03 -11.46 5.62
N ALA A 127 0.87 -12.49 5.67
CA ALA A 127 2.17 -12.42 6.32
C ALA A 127 3.08 -11.37 5.67
N ALA A 128 3.12 -11.32 4.34
CA ALA A 128 3.94 -10.36 3.60
C ALA A 128 3.53 -8.90 3.84
N ARG A 129 2.23 -8.60 3.80
CA ARG A 129 1.72 -7.24 4.12
C ARG A 129 2.02 -6.86 5.57
N SER A 130 1.83 -7.80 6.49
CA SER A 130 2.03 -7.56 7.93
C SER A 130 3.48 -7.27 8.32
N ILE A 131 4.47 -7.76 7.56
CA ILE A 131 5.89 -7.55 7.84
C ILE A 131 6.52 -6.39 7.05
N GLN A 132 5.76 -5.70 6.20
CA GLN A 132 6.24 -4.61 5.34
C GLN A 132 7.03 -3.56 6.14
N ASN A 133 6.42 -3.02 7.20
CA ASN A 133 7.03 -1.98 8.03
C ASN A 133 8.31 -2.47 8.74
N ILE A 134 8.37 -3.76 9.09
CA ILE A 134 9.54 -4.37 9.72
C ILE A 134 10.70 -4.43 8.73
N ILE A 135 10.43 -4.85 7.49
CA ILE A 135 11.43 -4.90 6.42
C ILE A 135 11.91 -3.50 6.05
N SER A 136 10.99 -2.55 5.87
CA SER A 136 11.33 -1.16 5.56
C SER A 136 12.22 -0.53 6.63
N ASN A 137 11.91 -0.72 7.92
CA ASN A 137 12.74 -0.25 9.02
C ASN A 137 14.14 -0.88 9.01
N PHE A 138 14.23 -2.19 8.76
CA PHE A 138 15.53 -2.86 8.67
C PHE A 138 16.35 -2.36 7.47
N GLN A 139 15.71 -2.12 6.32
CA GLN A 139 16.37 -1.55 5.14
C GLN A 139 16.89 -0.14 5.39
N ALA A 140 16.19 0.65 6.22
CA ALA A 140 16.57 2.01 6.61
C ALA A 140 17.74 2.10 7.62
N GLY A 141 18.27 0.99 8.13
CA GLY A 141 19.31 1.03 9.17
C GLY A 141 18.95 0.29 10.44
N GLY A 142 17.68 -0.04 10.64
CA GLY A 142 17.19 -0.71 11.84
C GLY A 142 17.74 -2.12 12.03
N SER A 143 17.42 -2.70 13.18
CA SER A 143 17.73 -4.10 13.51
C SER A 143 16.55 -5.01 13.21
N LEU A 144 16.83 -6.21 12.68
CA LEU A 144 15.82 -7.22 12.39
C LEU A 144 15.70 -8.20 13.55
N ARG A 145 14.48 -8.39 14.07
CA ARG A 145 14.21 -9.45 15.04
C ARG A 145 14.23 -10.81 14.33
N PRO A 146 14.84 -11.86 14.93
CA PRO A 146 14.89 -13.18 14.32
C PRO A 146 13.51 -13.85 14.21
N HIS A 147 12.55 -13.41 15.02
CA HIS A 147 11.20 -13.94 15.08
C HIS A 147 10.17 -12.83 15.16
N VAL A 148 9.09 -12.98 14.39
CA VAL A 148 7.91 -12.11 14.40
C VAL A 148 6.68 -12.97 14.58
N GLU A 149 5.84 -12.61 15.56
CA GLU A 149 4.55 -13.25 15.78
C GLU A 149 3.44 -12.30 15.32
N LEU A 150 2.55 -12.80 14.47
CA LEU A 150 1.43 -12.08 13.89
C LEU A 150 0.13 -12.75 14.33
N LYS A 151 -0.89 -11.95 14.65
CA LYS A 151 -2.22 -12.44 14.96
C LYS A 151 -3.17 -11.99 13.86
N ARG A 152 -3.71 -12.94 13.11
CA ARG A 152 -4.83 -12.70 12.20
C ARG A 152 -6.10 -12.73 13.03
N THR A 153 -6.64 -11.56 13.33
CA THR A 153 -8.00 -11.45 13.82
C THR A 153 -8.91 -11.63 12.62
N HIS A 154 -9.61 -12.77 12.56
CA HIS A 154 -10.86 -12.82 11.80
C HIS A 154 -11.83 -11.96 12.56
N THR A 155 -11.76 -10.65 12.32
CA THR A 155 -12.94 -9.84 12.46
C THR A 155 -13.87 -10.35 11.37
N VAL A 156 -14.61 -11.41 11.70
CA VAL A 156 -15.89 -11.66 11.04
C VAL A 156 -16.65 -10.43 11.45
N ASP A 157 -16.85 -9.49 10.53
CA ASP A 157 -17.70 -8.32 10.76
C ASP A 157 -19.15 -8.80 10.90
N ALA A 158 -19.43 -9.51 11.99
CA ALA A 158 -20.75 -9.68 12.54
C ALA A 158 -21.00 -8.43 13.38
N SER A 159 -21.75 -7.48 12.80
CA SER A 159 -22.35 -6.33 13.46
C SER A 159 -21.39 -5.39 14.21
N PHE A 160 -20.84 -4.41 13.49
CA PHE A 160 -20.48 -3.11 14.07
C PHE A 160 -21.70 -2.18 14.01
N THR A 161 -22.72 -2.46 14.84
CA THR A 161 -23.80 -1.51 15.14
C THR A 161 -23.36 -0.67 16.32
N GLY A 162 -22.73 0.48 16.08
CA GLY A 162 -22.37 1.36 17.19
C GLY A 162 -21.18 2.27 16.95
N SER A 163 -21.16 2.99 15.83
CA SER A 163 -20.46 4.28 15.77
C SER A 163 -21.17 5.14 14.74
N ASN A 164 -21.34 6.42 15.06
CA ASN A 164 -21.89 7.43 14.15
C ASN A 164 -20.88 7.71 13.02
N ALA A 165 -20.64 6.70 12.18
CA ALA A 165 -20.10 6.92 10.85
C ALA A 165 -21.14 7.76 10.12
N VAL A 166 -20.73 8.90 9.56
CA VAL A 166 -21.47 9.54 8.49
C VAL A 166 -21.61 8.49 7.40
N SER A 167 -22.76 7.82 7.40
CA SER A 167 -23.11 6.82 6.42
C SER A 167 -23.24 7.57 5.10
N SER A 168 -22.19 7.55 4.30
CA SER A 168 -22.33 7.66 2.86
C SER A 168 -23.06 6.41 2.40
N GLN A 169 -24.37 6.37 2.64
CA GLN A 169 -25.25 5.41 1.99
C GLN A 169 -24.87 5.43 0.51
N PRO A 170 -24.50 4.30 -0.09
CA PRO A 170 -24.16 4.26 -1.50
C PRO A 170 -25.40 4.73 -2.25
N VAL A 171 -25.33 5.94 -2.80
CA VAL A 171 -26.48 6.52 -3.49
C VAL A 171 -26.64 5.74 -4.77
N GLN A 172 -27.80 5.12 -4.97
CA GLN A 172 -28.12 4.41 -6.20
C GLN A 172 -28.31 5.41 -7.34
N ASN A 173 -27.78 5.06 -8.50
CA ASN A 173 -27.97 5.84 -9.72
C ASN A 173 -29.42 5.78 -10.19
N THR A 174 -30.21 6.82 -9.93
CA THR A 174 -31.57 6.98 -10.44
C THR A 174 -31.62 7.43 -11.91
N GLY A 175 -30.47 7.49 -12.60
CA GLY A 175 -30.35 7.94 -13.99
C GLY A 175 -30.30 9.47 -14.15
N GLN A 176 -30.31 10.23 -13.05
CA GLN A 176 -30.34 11.70 -13.08
C GLN A 176 -28.96 12.37 -13.20
N TRP A 177 -27.87 11.61 -13.16
CA TRP A 177 -26.53 12.20 -13.12
C TRP A 177 -25.94 12.45 -14.50
N LYS A 178 -25.32 13.61 -14.67
CA LYS A 178 -24.67 14.03 -15.91
C LYS A 178 -23.29 13.37 -16.01
N LYS A 179 -22.97 12.72 -17.12
CA LYS A 179 -21.61 12.23 -17.38
C LYS A 179 -20.73 13.37 -17.88
N ASN A 180 -19.55 13.53 -17.29
CA ASN A 180 -18.54 14.40 -17.87
C ASN A 180 -17.79 13.65 -18.98
N LEU A 181 -18.11 13.94 -20.26
CA LEU A 181 -17.53 13.22 -21.39
C LEU A 181 -16.02 13.45 -21.56
N THR A 182 -15.49 14.58 -21.10
CA THR A 182 -14.06 14.89 -21.15
C THR A 182 -13.24 13.92 -20.30
N TYR A 183 -13.75 13.55 -19.13
CA TYR A 183 -13.10 12.64 -18.18
C TYR A 183 -13.88 11.32 -18.01
N TRP A 184 -14.50 10.86 -19.09
CA TRP A 184 -15.19 9.57 -19.15
C TRP A 184 -14.39 8.55 -19.94
N HIS A 185 -13.39 7.96 -19.30
CA HIS A 185 -12.49 7.02 -19.96
C HIS A 185 -13.16 5.65 -20.14
N ALA A 186 -13.10 5.11 -21.35
CA ALA A 186 -13.68 3.79 -21.65
C ALA A 186 -13.04 2.68 -20.80
N ASP A 187 -11.75 2.81 -20.54
CA ASP A 187 -10.86 1.96 -19.73
C ASP A 187 -10.73 2.39 -18.26
N GLY A 188 -11.45 3.44 -17.83
CA GLY A 188 -11.41 3.90 -16.43
C GLY A 188 -11.86 2.80 -15.44
N SER A 189 -11.18 2.74 -14.30
CA SER A 189 -11.36 1.67 -13.30
C SER A 189 -12.35 2.04 -12.19
N VAL A 190 -12.61 3.34 -11.97
CA VAL A 190 -13.52 3.82 -10.92
C VAL A 190 -14.46 4.90 -11.46
N VAL A 191 -15.71 4.88 -11.01
CA VAL A 191 -16.71 5.92 -11.24
C VAL A 191 -16.84 6.76 -9.97
N ILE A 192 -16.58 8.05 -10.09
CA ILE A 192 -16.64 9.02 -8.99
C ILE A 192 -17.78 9.99 -9.27
N ARG A 193 -18.57 10.30 -8.24
CA ARG A 193 -19.62 11.32 -8.26
C ARG A 193 -19.18 12.55 -7.49
N ILE A 194 -19.20 13.69 -8.17
CA ILE A 194 -19.03 15.01 -7.58
C ILE A 194 -20.30 15.79 -7.87
N GLU A 195 -21.02 16.17 -6.81
CA GLU A 195 -22.34 16.81 -6.91
C GLU A 195 -23.29 15.98 -7.82
N GLY A 196 -23.73 16.55 -8.95
CA GLY A 196 -24.59 15.89 -9.94
C GLY A 196 -23.85 15.29 -11.15
N THR A 197 -22.51 15.25 -11.12
CA THR A 197 -21.68 14.86 -12.27
C THR A 197 -20.89 13.58 -11.99
N LEU A 198 -20.86 12.67 -12.96
CA LEU A 198 -20.08 11.44 -12.90
C LEU A 198 -18.81 11.53 -13.76
N TYR A 199 -17.75 10.98 -13.21
CA TYR A 199 -16.43 10.85 -13.80
C TYR A 199 -16.05 9.39 -13.85
N LYS A 200 -15.39 8.94 -14.92
CA LYS A 200 -14.87 7.58 -15.03
C LYS A 200 -13.37 7.64 -15.28
N VAL A 201 -12.59 7.42 -14.23
CA VAL A 201 -11.14 7.71 -14.20
C VAL A 201 -10.31 6.48 -13.82
N HIS A 202 -9.00 6.57 -14.03
CA HIS A 202 -8.04 5.51 -13.71
C HIS A 202 -7.64 5.56 -12.23
N ILE A 203 -7.87 4.47 -11.48
CA ILE A 203 -7.43 4.36 -10.08
C ILE A 203 -5.92 4.55 -9.99
N SER A 204 -5.17 3.92 -10.90
CA SER A 204 -3.70 3.99 -10.96
C SER A 204 -3.16 5.43 -11.00
N LEU A 205 -3.88 6.35 -11.65
CA LEU A 205 -3.52 7.77 -11.68
C LEU A 205 -3.70 8.42 -10.31
N LEU A 206 -4.85 8.23 -9.69
CA LEU A 206 -5.19 8.80 -8.38
C LEU A 206 -4.25 8.27 -7.27
N THR A 207 -4.00 6.96 -7.27
CA THR A 207 -3.10 6.31 -6.30
C THR A 207 -1.64 6.74 -6.46
N LYS A 208 -1.22 7.07 -7.70
CA LYS A 208 0.14 7.55 -7.97
C LYS A 208 0.35 8.97 -7.44
N LEU A 209 -0.70 9.80 -7.44
CA LEU A 209 -0.62 11.19 -7.02
C LEU A 209 -0.75 11.35 -5.50
N SER A 210 -1.54 10.52 -4.82
CA SER A 210 -1.73 10.60 -3.38
C SER A 210 -1.78 9.23 -2.71
N PRO A 211 -0.88 8.95 -1.75
CA PRO A 211 -0.98 7.78 -0.88
C PRO A 211 -2.29 7.75 -0.08
N ASP A 212 -2.80 8.92 0.33
CA ASP A 212 -4.05 9.03 1.09
C ASP A 212 -5.25 8.67 0.18
N MET A 213 -5.20 9.05 -1.11
CA MET A 213 -6.17 8.55 -2.10
C MET A 213 -6.05 7.06 -2.33
N ALA A 214 -4.86 6.47 -2.23
CA ALA A 214 -4.69 5.03 -2.32
C ALA A 214 -5.34 4.30 -1.14
N GLU A 215 -5.36 4.90 0.05
CA GLU A 215 -6.07 4.36 1.21
C GLU A 215 -7.59 4.53 1.08
N ILE A 216 -8.06 5.69 0.62
CA ILE A 216 -9.50 5.94 0.38
C ILE A 216 -10.05 5.04 -0.75
N LEU A 217 -9.24 4.83 -1.80
CA LEU A 217 -9.59 3.98 -2.95
C LEU A 217 -9.20 2.52 -2.75
N ALA A 218 -8.63 2.14 -1.60
CA ALA A 218 -8.43 0.75 -1.23
C ALA A 218 -9.79 0.14 -0.87
N ILE A 219 -10.59 -0.11 -1.91
CA ILE A 219 -11.83 -0.86 -1.80
C ILE A 219 -11.47 -2.19 -1.13
N PRO A 220 -12.05 -2.52 0.05
CA PRO A 220 -11.74 -3.77 0.73
C PRO A 220 -12.02 -4.94 -0.22
N ASP A 221 -11.21 -5.99 -0.17
CA ASP A 221 -11.21 -7.18 -1.06
C ASP A 221 -12.54 -7.99 -1.08
N GLY A 222 -13.64 -7.44 -0.58
CA GLY A 222 -14.99 -7.98 -0.71
C GLY A 222 -15.70 -7.51 -1.99
N PRO A 223 -16.90 -8.05 -2.27
CA PRO A 223 -17.74 -7.61 -3.39
C PRO A 223 -18.37 -6.24 -3.07
N SER A 224 -17.55 -5.20 -2.91
CA SER A 224 -18.06 -3.84 -2.82
C SER A 224 -18.46 -3.40 -4.22
N GLU A 225 -19.73 -3.01 -4.38
CA GLU A 225 -20.22 -2.42 -5.62
C GLU A 225 -19.84 -0.93 -5.74
N GLU A 226 -19.16 -0.37 -4.73
CA GLU A 226 -18.73 1.03 -4.69
C GLU A 226 -17.67 1.34 -5.76
N GLY A 227 -17.76 2.54 -6.34
CA GLY A 227 -16.92 2.94 -7.47
C GLY A 227 -17.39 2.38 -8.82
N THR A 228 -18.56 1.74 -8.88
CA THR A 228 -19.17 1.28 -10.14
C THR A 228 -20.14 2.31 -10.72
N LYS A 229 -20.67 2.06 -11.93
CA LYS A 229 -21.70 2.93 -12.54
C LYS A 229 -23.01 2.98 -11.74
N LEU A 230 -23.32 1.90 -11.02
CA LEU A 230 -24.53 1.76 -10.22
C LEU A 230 -24.37 2.42 -8.84
N PHE A 231 -23.16 2.34 -8.27
CA PHE A 231 -22.81 2.91 -6.97
C PHE A 231 -21.49 3.69 -7.09
N PRO A 232 -21.52 4.90 -7.66
CA PRO A 232 -20.30 5.69 -7.81
C PRO A 232 -19.78 6.15 -6.45
N LEU A 233 -18.46 6.26 -6.34
CA LEU A 233 -17.80 6.79 -5.15
C LEU A 233 -18.14 8.28 -5.00
N HIS A 234 -18.83 8.66 -3.92
CA HIS A 234 -19.25 10.04 -3.70
C HIS A 234 -18.22 10.80 -2.85
N ILE A 235 -17.70 11.92 -3.37
CA ILE A 235 -16.79 12.79 -2.62
C ILE A 235 -17.55 14.09 -2.27
N PRO A 236 -17.98 14.26 -1.02
CA PRO A 236 -18.74 15.45 -0.62
C PRO A 236 -17.82 16.67 -0.45
N GLY A 237 -18.40 17.87 -0.62
CA GLY A 237 -17.73 19.14 -0.30
C GLY A 237 -16.75 19.66 -1.34
N ILE A 238 -16.72 19.06 -2.54
CA ILE A 238 -15.90 19.49 -3.67
C ILE A 238 -16.83 19.84 -4.82
N SER A 239 -16.61 21.00 -5.43
CA SER A 239 -17.36 21.42 -6.61
C SER A 239 -16.90 20.70 -7.87
N VAL A 240 -17.78 20.61 -8.86
CA VAL A 240 -17.43 20.08 -10.20
C VAL A 240 -16.17 20.74 -10.77
N GLN A 241 -16.06 22.07 -10.69
CA GLN A 241 -14.92 22.81 -11.23
C GLN A 241 -13.60 22.47 -10.51
N GLU A 242 -13.60 22.41 -9.18
CA GLU A 242 -12.40 22.08 -8.40
C GLU A 242 -11.88 20.68 -8.74
N PHE A 243 -12.79 19.73 -8.95
CA PHE A 243 -12.43 18.37 -9.34
C PHE A 243 -11.92 18.30 -10.78
N GLU A 244 -12.51 19.03 -11.71
CA GLU A 244 -12.04 19.13 -13.10
C GLU A 244 -10.64 19.76 -13.20
N ASP A 245 -10.38 20.82 -12.42
CA ASP A 245 -9.06 21.44 -12.33
C ASP A 245 -8.02 20.45 -11.80
N PHE A 246 -8.39 19.64 -10.79
CA PHE A 246 -7.55 18.56 -10.28
C PHE A 246 -7.28 17.48 -11.34
N LEU A 247 -8.31 17.03 -12.08
CA LEU A 247 -8.13 16.04 -13.13
C LEU A 247 -7.31 16.58 -14.29
N LEU A 248 -7.49 17.84 -14.67
CA LEU A 248 -6.68 18.50 -15.69
C LEU A 248 -5.21 18.48 -15.31
N TRP A 249 -4.92 18.82 -14.04
CA TRP A 249 -3.57 18.73 -13.48
C TRP A 249 -3.04 17.29 -13.45
N ALA A 250 -3.87 16.33 -13.04
CA ALA A 250 -3.49 14.92 -12.92
C ALA A 250 -3.16 14.26 -14.27
N TYR A 251 -3.93 14.56 -15.32
CA TYR A 251 -3.80 13.93 -16.63
C TYR A 251 -2.79 14.60 -17.57
N ARG A 252 -2.35 15.83 -17.30
CA ARG A 252 -1.25 16.44 -18.06
C ARG A 252 0.10 15.84 -17.63
N VAL A 253 0.54 14.83 -18.39
CA VAL A 253 1.81 14.09 -18.22
C VAL A 253 3.05 14.98 -18.40
N ASP A 254 2.91 16.16 -19.01
CA ASP A 254 4.00 17.09 -19.27
C ASP A 254 3.98 18.27 -18.29
N TRP A 255 4.18 17.99 -17.00
CA TRP A 255 4.25 19.06 -16.01
C TRP A 255 5.47 19.96 -16.26
N THR A 256 5.25 21.08 -16.94
CA THR A 256 6.08 22.27 -16.78
C THR A 256 5.66 22.95 -15.48
N PRO A 257 6.60 23.33 -14.59
CA PRO A 257 6.25 24.06 -13.37
C PRO A 257 5.41 25.29 -13.72
N MET A 258 4.23 25.39 -13.10
CA MET A 258 3.33 26.53 -13.27
C MET A 258 4.09 27.82 -13.00
N THR A 259 4.11 28.70 -13.99
CA THR A 259 4.72 30.04 -13.89
C THR A 259 3.85 31.01 -13.12
N ASP A 260 2.53 30.75 -13.05
CA ASP A 260 1.59 31.57 -12.27
C ASP A 260 1.49 31.07 -10.81
N PRO A 261 1.93 31.86 -9.82
CA PRO A 261 1.83 31.50 -8.40
C PRO A 261 0.38 31.41 -7.89
N THR A 262 -0.56 32.15 -8.48
CA THR A 262 -1.97 32.16 -8.00
C THR A 262 -2.69 30.86 -8.35
N GLU A 263 -2.46 30.32 -9.54
CA GLU A 263 -3.02 29.03 -9.97
C GLU A 263 -2.44 27.87 -9.15
N LYS A 264 -1.14 27.94 -8.85
CA LYS A 264 -0.45 26.98 -7.98
C LYS A 264 -1.02 26.97 -6.56
N GLU A 265 -1.30 28.13 -5.98
CA GLU A 265 -1.90 28.24 -4.64
C GLU A 265 -3.32 27.67 -4.60
N ARG A 266 -4.13 27.92 -5.64
CA ARG A 266 -5.48 27.36 -5.78
C ARG A 266 -5.47 25.82 -5.82
N ILE A 267 -4.57 25.24 -6.61
CA ILE A 267 -4.44 23.77 -6.71
C ILE A 267 -3.93 23.17 -5.39
N LEU A 268 -2.96 23.81 -4.72
CA LEU A 268 -2.49 23.36 -3.41
C LEU A 268 -3.59 23.42 -2.33
N ALA A 269 -4.47 24.43 -2.39
CA ALA A 269 -5.63 24.51 -1.50
C ALA A 269 -6.64 23.39 -1.77
N ASN A 270 -6.91 23.07 -3.04
CA ASN A 270 -7.79 21.96 -3.43
C ASN A 270 -7.20 20.60 -3.02
N LEU A 271 -5.89 20.42 -3.17
CA LEU A 271 -5.18 19.23 -2.67
C LEU A 271 -5.29 19.15 -1.15
N ALA A 272 -5.06 20.24 -0.42
CA ALA A 272 -5.21 20.26 1.04
C ALA A 272 -6.62 19.88 1.50
N LEU A 273 -7.68 20.29 0.77
CA LEU A 273 -9.06 19.88 0.99
C LEU A 273 -9.28 18.38 0.74
N LEU A 274 -8.57 17.80 -0.23
CA LEU A 274 -8.54 16.34 -0.52
C LEU A 274 -7.68 15.53 0.47
N GLY A 275 -7.23 16.11 1.59
CA GLY A 275 -6.47 15.42 2.62
C GLY A 275 -4.95 15.41 2.42
N TYR A 276 -4.42 16.12 1.43
CA TYR A 276 -3.00 16.09 1.01
C TYR A 276 -1.98 16.68 2.01
N CYS A 277 -2.40 16.97 3.25
CA CYS A 277 -1.63 17.69 4.27
C CYS A 277 -0.87 16.78 5.25
N SER A 278 -0.42 15.60 4.85
CA SER A 278 0.38 14.72 5.70
C SER A 278 1.91 14.87 5.54
N ARG A 279 2.44 15.64 4.57
CA ARG A 279 3.89 15.96 4.49
C ARG A 279 4.23 17.35 3.96
N LYS A 280 4.33 18.34 4.87
CA LYS A 280 4.95 19.67 4.61
C LYS A 280 6.38 19.60 4.02
N ALA A 281 7.08 18.47 4.16
CA ALA A 281 8.45 18.28 3.66
C ALA A 281 8.55 17.96 2.15
N ALA A 282 7.52 17.34 1.55
CA ALA A 282 7.58 16.92 0.14
C ALA A 282 7.33 18.09 -0.84
N CYS A 283 6.45 19.03 -0.48
CA CYS A 283 6.25 20.25 -1.27
C CYS A 283 7.45 21.20 -1.22
N ARG A 284 8.13 21.31 -0.06
CA ARG A 284 9.32 22.18 0.10
C ARG A 284 10.52 21.74 -0.76
N CYS A 285 10.68 20.46 -1.05
CA CYS A 285 11.82 19.97 -1.83
C CYS A 285 11.61 20.02 -3.35
N ARG A 286 10.40 20.33 -3.84
CA ARG A 286 10.10 20.43 -5.29
C ARG A 286 9.75 21.82 -5.78
N PHE A 287 9.33 22.71 -4.89
CA PHE A 287 9.09 24.12 -5.22
C PHE A 287 10.23 24.95 -4.66
N GLY A 288 11.11 25.42 -5.53
CA GLY A 288 12.29 26.20 -5.18
C GLY A 288 11.98 27.32 -4.18
N SER A 289 12.93 27.56 -3.28
CA SER A 289 12.88 28.59 -2.27
C SER A 289 13.03 29.98 -2.88
N SER A 290 11.93 30.56 -3.36
CA SER A 290 11.87 31.99 -3.68
C SER A 290 10.50 32.56 -3.34
N SER A 291 10.51 33.46 -2.36
CA SER A 291 9.49 34.45 -1.99
C SER A 291 8.05 33.96 -1.75
N PHE A 292 7.76 33.58 -0.50
CA PHE A 292 6.41 33.72 0.05
C PHE A 292 6.27 35.09 0.71
N SER A 293 5.20 35.83 0.40
CA SER A 293 4.87 37.07 1.12
C SER A 293 4.45 36.73 2.57
N PRO A 294 5.06 37.34 3.60
CA PRO A 294 4.73 37.07 5.00
C PRO A 294 3.28 37.44 5.37
N ASP A 295 2.66 38.37 4.65
CA ASP A 295 1.25 38.75 4.87
C ASP A 295 0.26 37.64 4.47
N LEU A 296 0.56 36.89 3.42
CA LEU A 296 -0.29 35.80 2.95
C LEU A 296 -0.22 34.58 3.86
N GLY A 297 0.94 34.34 4.49
CA GLY A 297 1.11 33.30 5.51
C GLY A 297 0.19 33.52 6.71
N ASN A 298 0.00 34.78 7.12
CA ASN A 298 -0.90 35.13 8.21
C ASN A 298 -2.38 35.07 7.80
N GLN A 299 -2.72 35.40 6.55
CA GLN A 299 -4.07 35.22 6.01
C GLN A 299 -4.47 33.75 5.86
N LEU A 300 -3.54 32.88 5.42
CA LEU A 300 -3.75 31.43 5.39
C LEU A 300 -3.87 30.83 6.79
N ILE A 301 -3.14 31.35 7.78
CA ILE A 301 -3.32 30.97 9.19
C ILE A 301 -4.70 31.42 9.70
N GLN A 302 -5.19 32.62 9.34
CA GLN A 302 -6.54 33.05 9.69
C GLN A 302 -7.65 32.26 8.97
N LEU A 303 -7.49 31.95 7.68
CA LEU A 303 -8.42 31.11 6.91
C LEU A 303 -8.43 29.66 7.40
N MET A 304 -7.26 29.13 7.77
CA MET A 304 -7.16 27.84 8.45
C MET A 304 -7.78 27.93 9.84
N ASN A 305 -7.61 28.98 10.63
CA ASN A 305 -8.23 29.13 11.96
C ASN A 305 -9.76 29.30 11.92
N LEU A 306 -10.31 29.97 10.90
CA LEU A 306 -11.75 30.14 10.72
C LEU A 306 -12.45 28.85 10.22
N LYS A 307 -11.80 28.06 9.36
CA LYS A 307 -12.36 26.77 8.88
C LYS A 307 -11.99 25.57 9.77
N THR A 308 -10.89 25.65 10.53
CA THR A 308 -10.57 24.67 11.58
C THR A 308 -11.50 24.77 12.78
N ALA A 309 -12.28 25.82 13.00
CA ALA A 309 -13.34 25.76 14.00
C ALA A 309 -14.39 24.67 13.67
N SER A 310 -14.62 24.37 12.38
CA SER A 310 -15.57 23.34 11.94
C SER A 310 -14.91 21.95 11.83
N VAL A 311 -13.65 21.87 11.37
CA VAL A 311 -12.91 20.60 11.24
C VAL A 311 -12.27 20.16 12.57
N THR A 312 -11.80 21.10 13.39
CA THR A 312 -11.34 20.81 14.76
C THR A 312 -12.52 20.51 15.67
N ALA A 313 -13.74 21.04 15.46
CA ALA A 313 -14.92 20.51 16.16
C ALA A 313 -15.17 19.03 15.82
N LEU A 314 -14.88 18.59 14.59
CA LEU A 314 -14.93 17.18 14.21
C LEU A 314 -13.81 16.34 14.87
N ILE A 315 -12.62 16.90 15.05
CA ILE A 315 -11.44 16.20 15.60
C ILE A 315 -11.37 16.26 17.14
N PHE A 316 -11.86 17.32 17.79
CA PHE A 316 -11.89 17.48 19.25
C PHE A 316 -13.04 16.70 19.89
N THR A 317 -14.18 16.56 19.21
CA THR A 317 -15.26 15.67 19.67
C THR A 317 -14.82 14.20 19.69
N PHE A 318 -13.79 13.84 18.91
CA PHE A 318 -13.19 12.50 18.87
C PHE A 318 -12.21 12.20 20.02
N LYS A 319 -11.67 13.22 20.71
CA LYS A 319 -10.70 13.03 21.81
C LYS A 319 -11.30 13.11 23.21
N LEU A 320 -12.53 13.61 23.36
CA LEU A 320 -13.22 13.69 24.66
C LEU A 320 -14.13 12.49 24.98
N PHE A 321 -14.29 11.54 24.06
CA PHE A 321 -15.09 10.32 24.28
C PHE A 321 -14.26 9.03 24.42
N CYS A 322 -12.95 9.15 24.59
CA CYS A 322 -12.05 8.03 24.91
C CYS A 322 -11.07 8.41 26.03
N SER A 323 -11.64 8.74 27.19
CA SER A 323 -11.03 8.69 28.52
C SER A 323 -12.10 8.28 29.52
#